data_AF-A0A2A1ZSA0-F1
#
_entry.id   AF-A0A2A1ZSA0-F1
#
_cell.length_a   1.000
_cell.length_b   1.000
_cell.length_c   1.000
_cell.angle_alpha   90.00
_cell.angle_beta   90.00
_cell.angle_gamma   90.00
#
_symmetry.space_group_name_H-M   'P 1'
#
loop_
_entity.id
_entity.type
_entity.pdbx_description
1 polymer ?
#
loop_
_entity_poly.entity_id
_entity_poly.type
_entity_poly.pdbx_seq_one_letter_code
_entity_poly.pdbx_strand_id
1 'polypeptide(L)'
;MIVEFKTELINTLPRRREMRENIVYLSEKTMQSTHLCPTGCGEEIYTPLIRGGHRYILNERGLVTLSPSLFCDKCQTNYSLKNGYAILDN
;
A
#
# COMPACT_ATOMS: atom_id res chain seq x y z
N MET A 1 7.73 13.20 -4.68
CA MET A 1 8.41 12.85 -3.40
C MET A 1 8.59 11.32 -3.33
N ILE A 2 9.58 10.78 -2.61
CA ILE A 2 9.77 9.32 -2.46
C ILE A 2 9.72 8.94 -0.97
N VAL A 3 8.92 7.93 -0.64
CA VAL A 3 8.77 7.40 0.72
C VAL A 3 9.01 5.89 0.71
N GLU A 4 9.81 5.40 1.64
CA GLU A 4 10.11 3.98 1.78
C GLU A 4 9.04 3.28 2.64
N PHE A 5 8.64 2.08 2.22
CA PHE A 5 7.68 1.21 2.87
C PHE A 5 8.28 -0.16 3.13
N LYS A 6 7.99 -0.70 4.32
CA LYS A 6 8.13 -2.13 4.61
C LYS A 6 6.86 -2.86 4.22
N THR A 7 6.96 -4.17 4.02
CA THR A 7 5.81 -5.04 3.77
C THR A 7 5.63 -6.00 4.96
N GLU A 8 4.42 -6.07 5.49
CA GLU A 8 4.04 -7.03 6.53
C GLU A 8 2.97 -7.98 5.98
N LEU A 9 3.34 -9.25 5.87
CA LEU A 9 2.42 -10.33 5.48
C LEU A 9 1.60 -10.74 6.69
N ILE A 10 0.27 -10.65 6.57
CA ILE A 10 -0.66 -10.87 7.67
C ILE A 10 -1.89 -11.66 7.23
N ASN A 11 -2.54 -12.33 8.18
CA ASN A 11 -3.74 -13.12 7.91
C ASN A 11 -5.04 -12.29 7.89
N THR A 12 -5.06 -11.17 8.60
CA THR A 12 -6.23 -10.29 8.76
C THR A 12 -5.74 -8.86 8.81
N LEU A 13 -6.35 -7.96 8.04
CA LEU A 13 -5.96 -6.55 8.03
C LEU A 13 -6.19 -5.87 9.39
N PRO A 14 -5.25 -5.02 9.85
CA PRO A 14 -5.44 -4.23 11.06
C PRO A 14 -6.55 -3.20 10.87
N ARG A 15 -7.13 -2.70 11.96
CA ARG A 15 -7.96 -1.48 11.89
C ARG A 15 -7.06 -0.26 11.72
N ARG A 16 -7.56 0.81 11.11
CA ARG A 16 -6.83 2.09 10.92
C ARG A 16 -6.02 2.54 12.14
N ARG A 17 -6.58 2.46 13.35
CA ARG A 17 -5.93 2.89 14.60
C ARG A 17 -4.71 2.05 15.01
N GLU A 18 -4.54 0.86 14.44
CA GLU A 18 -3.45 -0.09 14.70
C GLU A 18 -2.38 -0.04 13.59
N MET A 19 -2.66 0.69 12.51
CA MET A 19 -1.76 0.83 11.38
C MET A 19 -0.61 1.78 11.71
N ARG A 20 0.57 1.43 11.23
CA ARG A 20 1.77 2.27 11.31
C ARG A 20 2.06 2.92 9.97
N GLU A 21 2.67 4.10 10.01
CA GLU A 21 3.19 4.76 8.81
C GLU A 21 4.25 3.88 8.15
N ASN A 22 4.39 4.01 6.83
CA ASN A 22 5.43 3.36 6.05
C ASN A 22 5.43 1.82 6.13
N ILE A 23 4.26 1.23 6.38
CA ILE A 23 4.04 -0.22 6.32
C ILE A 23 2.88 -0.52 5.39
N VAL A 24 3.12 -1.40 4.42
CA VAL A 24 2.06 -2.04 3.64
C VAL A 24 1.73 -3.38 4.26
N TYR A 25 0.50 -3.45 4.76
CA TYR A 25 -0.09 -4.68 5.25
C TYR A 25 -0.69 -5.43 4.08
N LEU A 26 -0.24 -6.66 3.85
CA LEU A 26 -0.67 -7.49 2.73
C LEU A 26 -1.22 -8.80 3.29
N SER A 27 -2.45 -9.14 2.91
CA SER A 27 -3.04 -10.42 3.22
C SER A 27 -3.36 -11.21 1.97
N GLU A 28 -2.61 -12.29 1.77
CA GLU A 28 -2.88 -13.26 0.71
C GLU A 28 -4.17 -14.05 1.02
N LYS A 29 -4.50 -14.24 2.29
CA LYS A 29 -5.71 -14.95 2.72
C LYS A 29 -6.98 -14.21 2.32
N THR A 30 -7.03 -12.89 2.54
CA THR A 30 -8.19 -12.07 2.18
C THR A 30 -8.06 -11.41 0.82
N MET A 31 -6.92 -11.59 0.13
CA MET A 31 -6.58 -10.97 -1.15
C MET A 31 -6.72 -9.44 -1.11
N GLN A 32 -6.14 -8.81 -0.09
CA GLN A 32 -6.25 -7.37 0.15
C GLN A 32 -4.94 -6.81 0.69
N SER A 33 -4.69 -5.53 0.43
CA SER A 33 -3.67 -4.76 1.13
C SER A 33 -4.23 -3.46 1.70
N THR A 34 -3.60 -2.95 2.75
CA THR A 34 -3.90 -1.63 3.30
C THR A 34 -2.63 -0.96 3.81
N HIS A 35 -2.57 0.37 3.74
CA HIS A 35 -1.49 1.17 4.30
C HIS A 35 -1.96 2.60 4.55
N LEU A 36 -1.22 3.35 5.36
CA LEU A 36 -1.47 4.77 5.54
C LEU A 36 -0.89 5.56 4.36
N CYS A 37 -1.60 6.62 3.95
CA CYS A 37 -1.23 7.44 2.80
C CYS A 37 0.21 7.95 2.92
N PRO A 38 1.05 7.80 1.87
CA PRO A 38 2.46 8.15 1.91
C PRO A 38 2.73 9.66 2.03
N THR A 39 1.70 10.51 1.90
CA THR A 39 1.82 11.95 2.15
C THR A 39 1.88 12.32 3.64
N GLY A 40 1.55 11.38 4.54
CA GLY A 40 1.50 11.63 5.99
C GLY A 40 0.15 12.15 6.50
N CYS A 41 -0.91 12.21 5.67
CA CYS A 41 -2.23 12.71 6.11
C CYS A 41 -3.01 11.73 7.01
N GLY A 42 -2.46 10.53 7.24
CA GLY A 42 -3.04 9.46 8.05
C GLY A 42 -4.25 8.77 7.43
N GLU A 43 -4.57 9.01 6.15
CA GLU A 43 -5.69 8.34 5.47
C GLU A 43 -5.38 6.88 5.17
N GLU A 44 -6.35 6.00 5.38
CA GLU A 44 -6.21 4.59 5.05
C GLU A 44 -6.42 4.38 3.55
N ILE A 45 -5.47 3.72 2.91
CA ILE A 45 -5.57 3.30 1.52
C ILE A 45 -5.84 1.80 1.48
N TYR A 46 -7.11 1.46 1.42
CA TYR A 46 -7.56 0.10 1.25
C TYR A 46 -7.50 -0.32 -0.23
N THR A 47 -6.87 -1.46 -0.51
CA THR A 47 -6.61 -1.94 -1.88
C THR A 47 -7.02 -3.41 -2.03
N PRO A 48 -8.18 -3.70 -2.65
CA PRO A 48 -8.56 -5.06 -3.03
C PRO A 48 -7.64 -5.62 -4.13
N LEU A 49 -7.15 -6.85 -3.94
CA LEU A 49 -6.22 -7.53 -4.86
C LEU A 49 -6.97 -8.60 -5.67
N ILE A 50 -7.88 -8.14 -6.53
CA ILE A 50 -8.81 -8.99 -7.28
C ILE A 50 -8.44 -9.11 -8.77
N ARG A 51 -8.96 -10.14 -9.43
CA ARG A 51 -8.79 -10.33 -10.88
C ARG A 51 -9.42 -9.15 -11.63
N GLY A 52 -8.59 -8.42 -12.39
CA GLY A 52 -9.00 -7.23 -13.15
C GLY A 52 -8.88 -5.90 -12.40
N GLY A 53 -8.54 -5.94 -11.10
CA GLY A 53 -8.23 -4.76 -10.28
C GLY A 53 -6.74 -4.64 -9.98
N HIS A 54 -6.43 -4.16 -8.78
CA HIS A 54 -5.04 -4.06 -8.32
C HIS A 54 -4.42 -5.44 -8.13
N ARG A 55 -3.11 -5.52 -8.36
CA ARG A 55 -2.28 -6.71 -8.20
C ARG A 55 -1.04 -6.34 -7.41
N TYR A 56 -0.42 -7.34 -6.80
CA TYR A 56 0.85 -7.16 -6.11
C TYR A 56 1.92 -8.11 -6.65
N ILE A 57 3.18 -7.71 -6.46
CA ILE A 57 4.37 -8.54 -6.66
C ILE A 57 5.27 -8.32 -5.45
N LEU A 58 5.84 -9.39 -4.89
CA LEU A 58 6.90 -9.31 -3.89
C LEU A 58 8.24 -9.56 -4.58
N ASN A 59 9.24 -8.72 -4.32
CA ASN A 59 10.60 -8.99 -4.75
C ASN A 59 11.32 -9.97 -3.79
N GLU A 60 12.56 -10.34 -4.11
CA GLU A 60 13.38 -11.26 -3.30
C GLU A 60 13.61 -10.80 -1.86
N ARG A 61 13.45 -9.50 -1.58
CA ARG A 61 13.56 -8.90 -0.24
C ARG A 61 12.21 -8.81 0.48
N GLY A 62 11.15 -9.35 -0.12
CA GLY A 62 9.80 -9.28 0.41
C GLY A 62 9.13 -7.91 0.31
N LEU A 63 9.66 -6.99 -0.52
CA LEU A 63 9.07 -5.66 -0.70
C LEU A 63 8.02 -5.66 -1.80
N VAL A 64 6.88 -5.05 -1.51
CA VAL A 64 5.72 -5.05 -2.39
C VAL A 64 5.79 -3.99 -3.50
N THR A 65 5.34 -4.39 -4.68
CA THR A 65 4.89 -3.52 -5.76
C THR A 65 3.38 -3.66 -5.90
N LEU A 66 2.64 -2.56 -5.96
CA LEU A 66 1.20 -2.55 -6.28
C LEU A 66 0.98 -1.90 -7.65
N SER A 67 0.10 -2.50 -8.44
CA SER A 67 -0.25 -2.01 -9.78
C SER A 67 -1.75 -2.16 -10.04
N PRO A 68 -2.45 -1.16 -10.62
CA PRO A 68 -1.92 0.15 -11.07
C PRO A 68 -1.56 1.10 -9.90
N SER A 69 -1.17 2.34 -10.23
CA SER A 69 -0.96 3.41 -9.26
C SER A 69 -2.21 3.62 -8.40
N LEU A 70 -1.97 4.08 -7.18
CA LEU A 70 -2.99 4.34 -6.17
C LEU A 70 -3.28 5.83 -6.07
N PHE A 71 -4.48 6.16 -5.60
CA PHE A 71 -4.92 7.54 -5.40
C PHE A 71 -5.37 7.73 -3.95
N CYS A 72 -4.91 8.82 -3.32
CA CYS A 72 -5.45 9.26 -2.04
C CYS A 72 -6.40 10.43 -2.26
N ASP A 73 -7.69 10.21 -2.05
CA ASP A 73 -8.73 11.22 -2.22
C ASP A 73 -8.52 12.42 -1.28
N LYS A 74 -8.18 12.18 -0.02
CA LYS A 74 -7.94 13.26 0.95
C LYS A 74 -6.82 14.23 0.54
N CYS A 75 -5.78 13.72 -0.11
CA CYS A 75 -4.64 14.53 -0.56
C CYS A 75 -4.69 14.87 -2.05
N GLN A 76 -5.69 14.38 -2.78
CA GLN A 76 -5.79 14.49 -4.23
C GLN A 76 -4.47 14.12 -4.95
N THR A 77 -3.77 13.10 -4.46
CA THR A 77 -2.42 12.73 -4.93
C THR A 77 -2.42 11.31 -5.49
N ASN A 78 -1.84 11.14 -6.68
CA ASN A 78 -1.51 9.83 -7.25
C ASN A 78 -0.12 9.40 -6.83
N TYR A 79 0.08 8.10 -6.67
CA TYR A 79 1.42 7.55 -6.44
C TYR A 79 1.53 6.12 -6.92
N SER A 80 2.73 5.76 -7.36
CA SER A 80 3.11 4.38 -7.64
C SER A 80 3.76 3.76 -6.40
N LEU A 81 3.38 2.54 -6.03
CA LEU A 81 4.10 1.75 -5.03
C LEU A 81 4.90 0.65 -5.72
N LYS A 82 6.23 0.78 -5.76
CA LYS A 82 7.13 -0.13 -6.48
C LYS A 82 8.32 -0.53 -5.62
N ASN A 83 8.52 -1.83 -5.43
CA ASN A 83 9.63 -2.41 -4.66
C ASN A 83 9.78 -1.79 -3.27
N GLY A 84 8.67 -1.53 -2.58
CA GLY A 84 8.68 -0.88 -1.27
C GLY A 84 8.89 0.64 -1.31
N TYR A 85 8.78 1.29 -2.47
CA TYR A 85 8.86 2.76 -2.56
C TYR A 85 7.56 3.33 -3.08
N ALA A 86 6.97 4.27 -2.33
CA ALA A 86 5.91 5.13 -2.81
C ALA A 86 6.54 6.33 -3.53
N ILE A 87 6.27 6.45 -4.82
CA ILE A 87 6.71 7.55 -5.68
C ILE A 87 5.47 8.41 -5.94
N LEU A 88 5.42 9.57 -5.27
CA LEU A 88 4.29 10.48 -5.36
C LEU A 88 4.44 11.37 -6.59
N ASP A 89 3.38 11.42 -7.38
CA ASP A 89 3.22 12.34 -8.50
C ASP A 89 2.89 13.71 -7.88
N ASN A 90 3.87 14.63 -7.90
CA ASN A 90 3.69 15.99 -7.40
C ASN A 90 2.83 16.81 -8.37
#